data_AF-H8K542-F1
#
_entry.id   AF-H8K542-F1
#
_cell.length_a   1.000
_cell.length_b   1.000
_cell.length_c   1.000
_cell.angle_alpha   90.00
_cell.angle_beta   90.00
_cell.angle_gamma   90.00
#
_symmetry.space_group_name_H-M   'P 1'
#
loop_
_entity.id
_entity.type
_entity.pdbx_description
1 polymer ?
#
loop_
_entity_poly.entity_id
_entity_poly.type
_entity_poly.pdbx_seq_one_letter_code
_entity_poly.pdbx_strand_id
1 'polypeptide(L)'
;MLLSKYFLPVLKEEPSEAQVTSHKLMLRSGMIRQQAAGIYTWLPLGLKVLKNIENIVRLNMNKAGALEVLMPCIQPAHLWMESGRFDNYGKEMLKFQDRHDNTLLFGPTNEDMITDIFRHNIKSYKDLPKNLYHIQWKFRDEIRPRFGVMRGREFLMKDAYSFDINEENAVKTYNQMYKAYINAFRDLGVFAIPVIADNGPIGGNLSHEFHIIAETGESTIYYDKKFKTLKDNPDIDVEEIKSWYAAAEEKHEVNKLPISEQEITSSKGIEVGHIFYIGSKYSVNMNALINDEHGKLTPIEMSSYGIGISRLVAAIIEANCDEKGIIWPSSVAPFKVSLINLNIHDNKCVELAEMAYKELSDKNIEVLYDDTEARPGSKFATHDLIGSPHQIIIGPKKAANNIVELKDRKSGVIEDIEVGSLMSIL
;
A
#
# COMPACT_ATOMS: atom_id res chain seq x y z
N MET A 1 -23.41 4.55 -5.85
CA MET A 1 -23.10 5.99 -5.94
C MET A 1 -23.50 6.48 -7.31
N LEU A 2 -24.29 7.56 -7.42
CA LEU A 2 -24.59 8.21 -8.71
C LEU A 2 -23.43 9.12 -9.12
N LEU A 3 -22.97 9.03 -10.36
CA LEU A 3 -21.84 9.82 -10.85
C LEU A 3 -22.18 11.31 -10.90
N SER A 4 -23.43 11.68 -11.23
CA SER A 4 -23.93 13.06 -11.18
C SER A 4 -23.77 13.73 -9.81
N LYS A 5 -23.72 12.93 -8.73
CA LYS A 5 -23.56 13.37 -7.33
C LYS A 5 -22.15 13.13 -6.79
N TYR A 6 -21.25 12.57 -7.59
CA TYR A 6 -19.89 12.23 -7.18
C TYR A 6 -18.89 13.26 -7.68
N PHE A 7 -17.90 13.60 -6.88
CA PHE A 7 -16.83 14.51 -7.30
C PHE A 7 -15.71 13.73 -7.99
N LEU A 8 -15.74 13.72 -9.32
CA LEU A 8 -14.78 13.01 -10.18
C LEU A 8 -14.27 13.91 -11.32
N PRO A 9 -13.28 14.79 -11.06
CA PRO A 9 -12.77 15.73 -12.06
C PRO A 9 -11.77 15.06 -13.01
N VAL A 10 -12.24 14.22 -13.94
CA VAL A 10 -11.36 13.56 -14.92
C VAL A 10 -10.72 14.53 -15.91
N LEU A 11 -9.47 14.28 -16.27
CA LEU A 11 -8.72 15.07 -17.26
C LEU A 11 -8.63 14.32 -18.59
N LYS A 12 -8.92 15.04 -19.68
CA LYS A 12 -8.83 14.49 -21.04
C LYS A 12 -7.38 14.34 -21.50
N GLU A 13 -6.56 15.36 -21.21
CA GLU A 13 -5.18 15.45 -21.65
C GLU A 13 -4.23 14.86 -20.60
N GLU A 14 -3.06 14.40 -21.05
CA GLU A 14 -2.01 13.96 -20.14
C GLU A 14 -1.34 15.17 -19.46
N PRO A 15 -1.22 15.18 -18.11
CA PRO A 15 -0.48 16.20 -17.40
C PRO A 15 1.00 16.16 -17.81
N SER A 16 1.54 17.29 -18.27
CA SER A 16 2.91 17.38 -18.79
C SER A 16 3.97 17.26 -17.69
N GLU A 17 3.60 17.53 -16.45
CA GLU A 17 4.44 17.42 -15.25
C GLU A 17 4.64 15.96 -14.77
N ALA A 18 3.83 15.02 -15.24
CA ALA A 18 3.84 13.63 -14.77
C ALA A 18 4.72 12.72 -15.65
N GLN A 19 5.77 12.17 -15.05
CA GLN A 19 6.78 11.37 -15.76
C GLN A 19 6.44 9.87 -15.85
N VAL A 20 5.77 9.33 -14.82
CA VAL A 20 5.46 7.90 -14.69
C VAL A 20 3.97 7.65 -14.88
N THR A 21 3.62 6.45 -15.34
CA THR A 21 2.26 6.07 -15.74
C THR A 21 1.27 6.19 -14.60
N SER A 22 1.60 5.72 -13.41
CA SER A 22 0.77 5.84 -12.21
C SER A 22 0.45 7.29 -11.86
N HIS A 23 1.46 8.18 -11.87
CA HIS A 23 1.24 9.59 -11.59
C HIS A 23 0.31 10.24 -12.62
N LYS A 24 0.52 9.95 -13.92
CA LYS A 24 -0.36 10.42 -15.00
C LYS A 24 -1.79 9.93 -14.80
N LEU A 25 -1.98 8.63 -14.57
CA LEU A 25 -3.30 8.02 -14.42
C LEU A 25 -4.02 8.50 -13.15
N MET A 26 -3.33 8.67 -12.03
CA MET A 26 -3.94 9.19 -10.79
C MET A 26 -4.41 10.64 -10.94
N LEU A 27 -3.69 11.48 -11.67
CA LEU A 27 -4.14 12.84 -12.00
C LEU A 27 -5.31 12.81 -12.98
N ARG A 28 -5.21 12.04 -14.08
CA ARG A 28 -6.26 11.96 -15.11
C ARG A 28 -7.57 11.38 -14.60
N SER A 29 -7.51 10.38 -13.73
CA SER A 29 -8.70 9.76 -13.11
C SER A 29 -9.30 10.60 -11.98
N GLY A 30 -8.72 11.77 -11.65
CA GLY A 30 -9.20 12.61 -10.57
C GLY A 30 -9.05 11.95 -9.19
N MET A 31 -8.00 11.16 -8.97
CA MET A 31 -7.70 10.52 -7.68
C MET A 31 -6.91 11.43 -6.74
N ILE A 32 -6.00 12.25 -7.28
CA ILE A 32 -5.15 13.13 -6.50
C ILE A 32 -5.06 14.51 -7.12
N ARG A 33 -4.74 15.52 -6.30
CA ARG A 33 -4.40 16.86 -6.74
C ARG A 33 -3.20 17.37 -5.97
N GLN A 34 -2.19 17.86 -6.68
CA GLN A 34 -1.00 18.43 -6.05
C GLN A 34 -1.32 19.81 -5.42
N GLN A 35 -0.89 20.02 -4.17
CA GLN A 35 -1.01 21.31 -3.47
C GLN A 35 0.35 21.99 -3.29
N ALA A 36 1.40 21.20 -3.13
CA ALA A 36 2.79 21.66 -3.13
C ALA A 36 3.69 20.54 -3.68
N ALA A 37 4.99 20.82 -3.90
CA ALA A 37 5.96 19.79 -4.29
C ALA A 37 5.89 18.59 -3.33
N GLY A 38 5.54 17.41 -3.84
CA GLY A 38 5.41 16.18 -3.04
C GLY A 38 4.25 16.13 -2.03
N ILE A 39 3.28 17.05 -2.08
CA ILE A 39 2.14 17.08 -1.15
C ILE A 39 0.85 17.07 -1.95
N TYR A 40 0.01 16.06 -1.70
CA TYR A 40 -1.16 15.73 -2.51
C TYR A 40 -2.43 15.65 -1.68
N THR A 41 -3.50 16.25 -2.18
CA THR A 41 -4.86 15.99 -1.73
C THR A 41 -5.38 14.70 -2.38
N TRP A 42 -5.93 13.80 -1.57
CA TRP A 42 -6.64 12.61 -2.04
C TRP A 42 -8.09 12.96 -2.30
N LEU A 43 -8.50 12.90 -3.56
CA LEU A 43 -9.88 13.12 -4.00
C LEU A 43 -10.72 11.85 -3.76
N PRO A 44 -12.06 11.90 -3.80
CA PRO A 44 -12.92 10.81 -3.33
C PRO A 44 -12.59 9.43 -3.93
N LEU A 45 -12.32 9.34 -5.23
CA LEU A 45 -11.93 8.07 -5.87
C LEU A 45 -10.61 7.54 -5.29
N GLY A 46 -9.58 8.40 -5.21
CA GLY A 46 -8.28 8.03 -4.68
C GLY A 46 -8.31 7.67 -3.20
N LEU A 47 -9.05 8.44 -2.40
CA LEU A 47 -9.22 8.20 -0.97
C LEU A 47 -9.89 6.84 -0.69
N LYS A 48 -10.85 6.45 -1.53
CA LYS A 48 -11.50 5.13 -1.40
C LYS A 48 -10.52 3.98 -1.63
N VAL A 49 -9.67 4.08 -2.65
CA VAL A 49 -8.57 3.11 -2.88
C VAL A 49 -7.60 3.10 -1.71
N LEU A 50 -7.15 4.28 -1.26
CA LEU A 50 -6.24 4.41 -0.11
C LEU A 50 -6.80 3.70 1.13
N LYS A 51 -8.09 3.87 1.41
CA LYS A 51 -8.78 3.23 2.53
C LYS A 51 -8.95 1.72 2.36
N ASN A 52 -9.19 1.23 1.14
CA ASN A 52 -9.24 -0.20 0.87
C ASN A 52 -7.88 -0.87 1.16
N ILE A 53 -6.79 -0.25 0.69
CA ILE A 53 -5.42 -0.71 0.95
C ILE A 53 -5.13 -0.69 2.45
N GLU A 54 -5.43 0.43 3.11
CA GLU A 54 -5.26 0.61 4.56
C GLU A 54 -5.94 -0.52 5.35
N ASN A 55 -7.18 -0.85 5.01
CA ASN A 55 -7.97 -1.87 5.70
C ASN A 55 -7.42 -3.28 5.49
N ILE A 56 -6.94 -3.61 4.30
CA ILE A 56 -6.33 -4.92 4.00
C ILE A 56 -5.03 -5.09 4.79
N VAL A 57 -4.20 -4.04 4.83
CA VAL A 57 -2.96 -4.06 5.63
C VAL A 57 -3.28 -4.21 7.11
N ARG A 58 -4.21 -3.41 7.65
CA ARG A 58 -4.70 -3.50 9.04
C ARG A 58 -5.17 -4.91 9.39
N LEU A 59 -6.00 -5.51 8.55
CA LEU A 59 -6.51 -6.87 8.76
C LEU A 59 -5.36 -7.89 8.86
N ASN A 60 -4.34 -7.77 8.01
CA ASN A 60 -3.19 -8.68 8.02
C ASN A 60 -2.27 -8.45 9.23
N MET A 61 -2.09 -7.21 9.68
CA MET A 61 -1.35 -6.91 10.92
C MET A 61 -2.07 -7.49 12.15
N ASN A 62 -3.40 -7.31 12.21
CA ASN A 62 -4.22 -7.85 13.31
C ASN A 62 -4.23 -9.38 13.34
N LYS A 63 -4.35 -10.03 12.17
CA LYS A 63 -4.22 -11.50 12.04
C LYS A 63 -2.85 -12.00 12.54
N ALA A 64 -1.82 -11.20 12.37
CA ALA A 64 -0.47 -11.47 12.87
C ALA A 64 -0.26 -11.07 14.35
N GLY A 65 -1.32 -10.70 15.08
CA GLY A 65 -1.25 -10.38 16.50
C GLY A 65 -0.63 -9.03 16.85
N ALA A 66 -0.36 -8.17 15.86
CA ALA A 66 0.07 -6.80 16.12
C ALA A 66 -1.12 -5.95 16.60
N LEU A 67 -0.84 -4.99 17.49
CA LEU A 67 -1.85 -4.16 18.16
C LEU A 67 -1.81 -2.73 17.62
N GLU A 68 -2.95 -2.25 17.11
CA GLU A 68 -3.03 -0.90 16.55
C GLU A 68 -3.07 0.15 17.66
N VAL A 69 -2.18 1.13 17.56
CA VAL A 69 -2.14 2.39 18.33
C VAL A 69 -2.19 3.55 17.33
N LEU A 70 -2.28 4.79 17.82
CA LEU A 70 -2.16 5.98 16.97
C LEU A 70 -1.27 7.01 17.64
N MET A 71 -0.04 7.14 17.15
CA MET A 71 0.91 8.14 17.62
C MET A 71 0.69 9.48 16.90
N PRO A 72 0.99 10.63 17.54
CA PRO A 72 0.87 11.94 16.92
C PRO A 72 1.89 12.14 15.79
N CYS A 73 1.52 12.94 14.79
CA CYS A 73 2.42 13.36 13.72
C CYS A 73 3.52 14.30 14.22
N ILE A 74 3.18 15.16 15.19
CA ILE A 74 4.12 16.12 15.79
C ILE A 74 4.80 15.44 16.98
N GLN A 75 6.13 15.44 16.97
CA GLN A 75 6.94 14.80 17.99
C GLN A 75 7.84 15.82 18.68
N PRO A 76 8.09 15.68 19.99
CA PRO A 76 9.01 16.55 20.70
C PRO A 76 10.46 16.18 20.38
N ALA A 77 11.31 17.20 20.16
CA ALA A 77 12.70 16.97 19.77
C ALA A 77 13.53 16.23 20.82
N HIS A 78 13.19 16.32 22.11
CA HIS A 78 13.97 15.67 23.18
C HIS A 78 14.05 14.13 23.02
N LEU A 79 12.99 13.48 22.53
CA LEU A 79 13.01 12.03 22.28
C LEU A 79 14.06 11.66 21.22
N TRP A 80 14.18 12.48 20.19
CA TRP A 80 15.15 12.31 19.12
C TRP A 80 16.57 12.67 19.55
N MET A 81 16.71 13.56 20.54
CA MET A 81 18.01 13.86 21.15
C MET A 81 18.47 12.68 22.02
N GLU A 82 17.57 12.05 22.78
CA GLU A 82 17.88 10.86 23.59
C GLU A 82 18.40 9.69 22.74
N SER A 83 17.79 9.43 21.58
CA SER A 83 18.27 8.38 20.68
C SER A 83 19.54 8.75 19.89
N GLY A 84 19.93 10.03 19.91
CA GLY A 84 21.01 10.59 19.10
C GLY A 84 20.65 10.82 17.63
N ARG A 85 19.37 10.76 17.25
CA ARG A 85 18.94 10.92 15.84
C ARG A 85 18.63 12.35 15.44
N PHE A 86 18.37 13.25 16.39
CA PHE A 86 17.93 14.62 16.09
C PHE A 86 18.85 15.36 15.10
N ASP A 87 20.17 15.25 15.29
CA ASP A 87 21.15 15.89 14.41
C ASP A 87 21.60 14.97 13.26
N ASN A 88 21.55 13.65 13.47
CA ASN A 88 22.03 12.66 12.52
C ASN A 88 21.02 12.31 11.41
N TYR A 89 19.74 12.63 11.56
CA TYR A 89 18.73 12.36 10.52
C TYR A 89 18.92 13.21 9.25
N GLY A 90 19.57 14.37 9.39
CA GLY A 90 19.84 15.27 8.26
C GLY A 90 18.66 16.14 7.86
N LYS A 91 18.74 16.68 6.63
CA LYS A 91 17.84 17.74 6.13
C LYS A 91 16.43 17.26 5.78
N GLU A 92 16.21 15.95 5.71
CA GLU A 92 14.89 15.38 5.46
C GLU A 92 13.95 15.51 6.68
N MET A 93 14.48 15.83 7.87
CA MET A 93 13.67 16.07 9.06
C MET A 93 13.08 17.49 9.04
N LEU A 94 11.75 17.58 8.97
CA LEU A 94 11.06 18.86 9.11
C LEU A 94 10.97 19.27 10.59
N LYS A 95 11.83 20.22 10.99
CA LYS A 95 11.91 20.80 12.34
C LYS A 95 11.17 22.13 12.39
N PHE A 96 10.51 22.44 13.50
CA PHE A 96 9.85 23.73 13.73
C PHE A 96 9.76 24.05 15.23
N GLN A 97 9.42 25.29 15.56
CA GLN A 97 9.17 25.72 16.94
C GLN A 97 7.70 26.09 17.11
N ASP A 98 7.14 25.79 18.28
CA ASP A 98 5.83 26.32 18.66
C ASP A 98 5.94 27.77 19.18
N ARG A 99 4.81 28.34 19.62
CA ARG A 99 4.73 29.71 20.16
C ARG A 99 5.44 29.93 21.50
N HIS A 100 5.98 28.87 22.10
CA HIS A 100 6.72 28.86 23.36
C HIS A 100 8.18 28.46 23.15
N ASP A 101 8.66 28.50 21.89
CA ASP A 101 10.01 28.16 21.49
C ASP A 101 10.38 26.68 21.74
N ASN A 102 9.39 25.79 21.94
CA ASN A 102 9.65 24.36 22.05
C ASN A 102 10.01 23.80 20.68
N THR A 103 11.15 23.11 20.59
CA THR A 103 11.56 22.43 19.36
C THR A 103 10.76 21.16 19.13
N LEU A 104 10.06 21.12 18.01
CA LEU A 104 9.21 20.02 17.54
C LEU A 104 9.66 19.58 16.15
N LEU A 105 9.16 18.43 15.72
CA LEU A 105 9.33 17.95 14.36
C LEU A 105 8.08 17.22 13.88
N PHE A 106 7.89 17.20 12.55
CA PHE A 106 6.93 16.29 11.94
C PHE A 106 7.61 14.94 11.77
N GLY A 107 7.09 13.91 12.42
CA GLY A 107 7.66 12.57 12.48
C GLY A 107 7.89 11.95 11.09
N PRO A 108 9.14 11.68 10.69
CA PRO A 108 9.42 10.90 9.49
C PRO A 108 9.32 9.38 9.73
N THR A 109 9.31 8.97 11.01
CA THR A 109 9.13 7.63 11.57
C THR A 109 8.92 7.75 13.10
N ASN A 110 8.76 6.65 13.84
CA ASN A 110 8.31 6.63 15.24
C ASN A 110 9.11 5.72 16.19
N GLU A 111 10.32 5.25 15.85
CA GLU A 111 11.11 4.38 16.76
C GLU A 111 11.31 5.00 18.16
N ASP A 112 11.62 6.29 18.20
CA ASP A 112 11.87 7.05 19.43
C ASP A 112 10.61 7.11 20.32
N MET A 113 9.47 7.46 19.70
CA MET A 113 8.20 7.62 20.38
C MET A 113 7.62 6.30 20.90
N ILE A 114 7.71 5.24 20.09
CA ILE A 114 7.19 3.93 20.52
C ILE A 114 8.07 3.31 21.61
N THR A 115 9.38 3.57 21.59
CA THR A 115 10.30 3.18 22.67
C THR A 115 9.94 3.90 23.97
N ASP A 116 9.62 5.20 23.90
CA ASP A 116 9.18 5.97 25.05
C ASP A 116 7.85 5.45 25.65
N ILE A 117 6.89 5.10 24.79
CA ILE A 117 5.64 4.46 25.22
C ILE A 117 5.94 3.11 25.88
N PHE A 118 6.76 2.27 25.25
CA PHE A 118 7.11 0.96 25.79
C PHE A 118 7.76 1.05 27.16
N ARG A 119 8.83 1.88 27.30
CA ARG A 119 9.63 1.95 28.52
C ARG A 119 8.82 2.41 29.73
N HIS A 120 7.74 3.16 29.55
CA HIS A 120 6.88 3.60 30.65
C HIS A 120 5.81 2.59 31.06
N ASN A 121 5.48 1.63 30.20
CA ASN A 121 4.33 0.75 30.40
C ASN A 121 4.68 -0.73 30.61
N ILE A 122 5.86 -1.19 30.15
CA ILE A 122 6.27 -2.59 30.22
C ILE A 122 7.58 -2.70 31.00
N LYS A 123 7.59 -3.56 32.03
CA LYS A 123 8.70 -3.71 32.99
C LYS A 123 9.16 -5.14 33.22
N SER A 124 8.46 -6.14 32.67
CA SER A 124 8.76 -7.55 32.89
C SER A 124 8.77 -8.33 31.57
N TYR A 125 9.67 -9.29 31.46
CA TYR A 125 9.71 -10.24 30.34
C TYR A 125 8.39 -10.99 30.13
N LYS A 126 7.56 -11.14 31.17
CA LYS A 126 6.25 -11.82 31.10
C LYS A 126 5.25 -11.13 30.18
N ASP A 127 5.45 -9.84 29.92
CA ASP A 127 4.59 -9.09 29.01
C ASP A 127 5.05 -9.21 27.55
N LEU A 128 6.21 -9.82 27.28
CA LEU A 128 6.78 -9.97 25.94
C LEU A 128 6.40 -11.33 25.30
N PRO A 129 6.31 -11.40 23.96
CA PRO A 129 6.55 -10.32 23.00
C PRO A 129 5.39 -9.31 22.91
N LYS A 130 5.69 -8.11 22.42
CA LYS A 130 4.68 -7.12 22.00
C LYS A 130 5.01 -6.60 20.62
N ASN A 131 3.98 -6.41 19.81
CA ASN A 131 4.11 -5.76 18.51
C ASN A 131 3.02 -4.70 18.38
N LEU A 132 3.43 -3.44 18.33
CA LEU A 132 2.55 -2.28 18.26
C LEU A 132 2.70 -1.64 16.89
N TYR A 133 1.61 -1.21 16.27
CA TYR A 133 1.66 -0.53 14.97
C TYR A 133 0.67 0.61 14.88
N HIS A 134 0.89 1.52 13.93
CA HIS A 134 -0.12 2.51 13.54
C HIS A 134 -0.13 2.69 12.03
N ILE A 135 -1.21 3.30 11.53
CA ILE A 135 -1.26 3.83 10.17
C ILE A 135 -1.43 5.34 10.26
N GLN A 136 -0.36 6.07 9.97
CA GLN A 136 -0.29 7.50 10.24
C GLN A 136 0.53 8.23 9.18
N TRP A 137 0.16 9.48 8.92
CA TRP A 137 0.88 10.38 8.03
C TRP A 137 2.30 10.65 8.54
N LYS A 138 3.25 10.66 7.62
CA LYS A 138 4.66 10.95 7.85
C LYS A 138 5.08 12.09 6.96
N PHE A 139 6.15 12.78 7.36
CA PHE A 139 6.76 13.82 6.53
C PHE A 139 8.26 13.60 6.41
N ARG A 140 8.78 13.57 5.19
CA ARG A 140 10.22 13.63 4.88
C ARG A 140 10.41 14.75 3.87
N ASP A 141 11.26 15.72 4.18
CA ASP A 141 11.54 16.86 3.29
C ASP A 141 12.49 16.46 2.14
N GLU A 142 11.99 15.55 1.30
CA GLU A 142 12.68 15.02 0.14
C GLU A 142 13.18 16.15 -0.76
N ILE A 143 14.48 16.13 -1.09
CA ILE A 143 15.16 17.20 -1.81
C ILE A 143 14.58 17.39 -3.22
N ARG A 144 14.13 16.30 -3.84
CA ARG A 144 13.51 16.31 -5.18
C ARG A 144 12.30 15.36 -5.20
N PRO A 145 11.13 15.81 -4.70
CA PRO A 145 9.91 15.01 -4.75
C PRO A 145 9.53 14.76 -6.21
N ARG A 146 9.25 13.50 -6.56
CA ARG A 146 9.00 13.07 -7.93
C ARG A 146 8.03 11.89 -7.96
N PHE A 147 7.56 11.55 -9.16
CA PHE A 147 6.75 10.35 -9.39
C PHE A 147 5.44 10.29 -8.58
N GLY A 148 4.80 11.45 -8.36
CA GLY A 148 3.51 11.51 -7.68
C GLY A 148 3.62 11.08 -6.21
N VAL A 149 2.74 10.16 -5.82
CA VAL A 149 2.67 9.62 -4.45
C VAL A 149 3.75 8.56 -4.16
N MET A 150 4.56 8.14 -5.16
CA MET A 150 5.64 7.18 -4.92
C MET A 150 6.79 7.79 -4.13
N ARG A 151 7.14 9.04 -4.43
CA ARG A 151 8.22 9.79 -3.79
C ARG A 151 7.80 11.24 -3.50
N GLY A 152 6.79 11.35 -2.63
CA GLY A 152 6.33 12.62 -2.06
C GLY A 152 7.08 13.03 -0.79
N ARG A 153 6.61 14.10 -0.16
CA ARG A 153 7.08 14.58 1.15
C ARG A 153 6.15 14.17 2.28
N GLU A 154 4.85 14.34 2.07
CA GLU A 154 3.81 13.86 2.98
C GLU A 154 3.23 12.55 2.43
N PHE A 155 3.26 11.49 3.23
CA PHE A 155 2.85 10.16 2.80
C PHE A 155 2.26 9.33 3.94
N LEU A 156 1.38 8.39 3.60
CA LEU A 156 0.73 7.52 4.58
C LEU A 156 1.54 6.23 4.70
N MET A 157 1.91 5.87 5.93
CA MET A 157 2.69 4.68 6.22
C MET A 157 2.02 3.88 7.33
N LYS A 158 2.04 2.55 7.17
CA LYS A 158 1.88 1.63 8.28
C LYS A 158 3.26 1.29 8.80
N ASP A 159 3.56 1.65 10.03
CA ASP A 159 4.79 1.33 10.73
C ASP A 159 4.47 0.57 12.02
N ALA A 160 5.12 -0.58 12.17
CA ALA A 160 4.97 -1.50 13.30
C ALA A 160 6.32 -1.71 13.99
N TYR A 161 6.28 -2.04 15.28
CA TYR A 161 7.45 -2.14 16.15
C TYR A 161 7.29 -3.30 17.11
N SER A 162 8.20 -4.27 17.04
CA SER A 162 8.25 -5.37 18.02
C SER A 162 9.21 -5.08 19.15
N PHE A 163 8.89 -5.67 20.30
CA PHE A 163 9.68 -5.68 21.52
C PHE A 163 9.78 -7.11 22.00
N ASP A 164 11.01 -7.61 22.06
CA ASP A 164 11.32 -9.01 22.36
C ASP A 164 12.41 -9.07 23.44
N ILE A 165 12.42 -10.17 24.21
CA ILE A 165 13.37 -10.33 25.34
C ILE A 165 14.81 -10.57 24.87
N ASN A 166 14.98 -11.18 23.69
CA ASN A 166 16.27 -11.54 23.12
C ASN A 166 16.16 -11.71 21.59
N GLU A 167 17.32 -11.83 20.93
CA GLU A 167 17.42 -11.92 19.47
C GLU A 167 16.64 -13.11 18.91
N GLU A 168 16.68 -14.28 19.57
CA GLU A 168 15.97 -15.48 19.11
C GLU A 168 14.45 -15.23 18.99
N ASN A 169 13.86 -14.56 19.99
CA ASN A 169 12.44 -14.21 19.95
C ASN A 169 12.17 -13.08 18.96
N ALA A 170 13.06 -12.10 18.84
CA ALA A 170 12.95 -11.05 17.83
C ALA A 170 12.92 -11.63 16.41
N VAL A 171 13.71 -12.65 16.11
CA VAL A 171 13.70 -13.36 14.82
C VAL A 171 12.36 -14.08 14.58
N LYS A 172 11.75 -14.66 15.62
CA LYS A 172 10.40 -15.26 15.51
C LYS A 172 9.35 -14.20 15.14
N THR A 173 9.36 -13.06 15.84
CA THR A 173 8.45 -11.95 15.55
C THR A 173 8.71 -11.32 14.18
N TYR A 174 9.97 -11.22 13.77
CA TYR A 174 10.39 -10.79 12.43
C TYR A 174 9.82 -11.70 11.34
N ASN A 175 9.96 -13.03 11.48
CA ASN A 175 9.40 -14.01 10.55
C ASN A 175 7.86 -13.94 10.49
N GLN A 176 7.20 -13.65 11.62
CA GLN A 176 5.76 -13.45 11.65
C GLN A 176 5.34 -12.22 10.82
N MET A 177 6.08 -11.11 10.93
CA MET A 177 5.84 -9.91 10.11
C MET A 177 6.18 -10.13 8.64
N TYR A 178 7.24 -10.88 8.33
CA TYR A 178 7.56 -11.30 6.97
C TYR A 178 6.36 -12.00 6.32
N LYS A 179 5.77 -13.00 7.00
CA LYS A 179 4.57 -13.70 6.54
C LYS A 179 3.37 -12.75 6.37
N ALA A 180 3.17 -11.87 7.35
CA ALA A 180 2.07 -10.90 7.33
C ALA A 180 2.16 -9.95 6.13
N TYR A 181 3.37 -9.57 5.72
CA TYR A 181 3.61 -8.75 4.53
C TYR A 181 3.29 -9.48 3.24
N ILE A 182 3.79 -10.71 3.07
CA ILE A 182 3.46 -11.55 1.91
C ILE A 182 1.95 -11.71 1.77
N ASN A 183 1.25 -12.03 2.86
CA ASN A 183 -0.20 -12.14 2.88
C ASN A 183 -0.89 -10.81 2.56
N ALA A 184 -0.41 -9.69 3.12
CA ALA A 184 -0.97 -8.37 2.84
C ALA A 184 -0.86 -8.02 1.35
N PHE A 185 0.30 -8.20 0.72
CA PHE A 185 0.46 -7.92 -0.71
C PHE A 185 -0.41 -8.83 -1.57
N ARG A 186 -0.48 -10.13 -1.25
CA ARG A 186 -1.37 -11.08 -1.92
C ARG A 186 -2.84 -10.64 -1.82
N ASP A 187 -3.31 -10.28 -0.62
CA ASP A 187 -4.68 -9.84 -0.39
C ASP A 187 -4.98 -8.49 -1.10
N LEU A 188 -3.96 -7.66 -1.32
CA LEU A 188 -4.02 -6.45 -2.17
C LEU A 188 -4.10 -6.78 -3.67
N GLY A 189 -3.93 -8.06 -4.06
CA GLY A 189 -3.94 -8.52 -5.44
C GLY A 189 -2.64 -8.24 -6.20
N VAL A 190 -1.54 -8.00 -5.48
CA VAL A 190 -0.21 -7.80 -6.06
C VAL A 190 0.79 -8.78 -5.48
N PHE A 191 1.85 -9.03 -6.23
CA PHE A 191 2.92 -9.91 -5.80
C PHE A 191 4.18 -9.06 -5.52
N ALA A 192 4.73 -9.19 -4.32
CA ALA A 192 5.94 -8.50 -3.91
C ALA A 192 7.04 -9.52 -3.57
N ILE A 193 8.22 -9.29 -4.13
CA ILE A 193 9.39 -10.13 -3.89
C ILE A 193 10.15 -9.57 -2.68
N PRO A 194 10.31 -10.35 -1.60
CA PRO A 194 11.21 -10.00 -0.53
C PRO A 194 12.66 -10.17 -0.99
N VAL A 195 13.45 -9.11 -0.92
CA VAL A 195 14.88 -9.11 -1.28
C VAL A 195 15.70 -8.73 -0.06
N ILE A 196 16.87 -9.36 0.08
CA ILE A 196 17.86 -8.93 1.08
C ILE A 196 18.31 -7.52 0.72
N ALA A 197 18.24 -6.64 1.71
CA ALA A 197 18.49 -5.21 1.57
C ALA A 197 19.58 -4.72 2.52
N ASP A 198 19.99 -3.46 2.34
CA ASP A 198 20.89 -2.82 3.30
C ASP A 198 20.16 -2.43 4.59
N ASN A 199 20.92 -2.26 5.67
CA ASN A 199 20.34 -1.96 6.99
C ASN A 199 20.17 -0.43 7.22
N GLY A 200 20.74 0.40 6.34
CA GLY A 200 20.61 1.86 6.36
C GLY A 200 20.99 2.50 7.71
N PRO A 201 20.50 3.72 8.00
CA PRO A 201 20.75 4.41 9.27
C PRO A 201 19.94 3.83 10.45
N ILE A 202 18.97 2.95 10.17
CA ILE A 202 18.15 2.29 11.20
C ILE A 202 19.02 1.32 12.02
N GLY A 203 19.93 0.59 11.38
CA GLY A 203 20.84 -0.38 12.01
C GLY A 203 20.34 -1.83 11.93
N GLY A 204 21.17 -2.82 12.31
CA GLY A 204 20.80 -4.24 12.31
C GLY A 204 21.71 -5.17 11.52
N ASN A 205 21.37 -6.47 11.50
CA ASN A 205 21.97 -7.51 10.64
C ASN A 205 20.94 -8.27 9.77
N LEU A 206 19.65 -8.02 9.94
CA LEU A 206 18.56 -8.71 9.23
C LEU A 206 17.56 -7.68 8.67
N SER A 207 17.51 -7.58 7.33
CA SER A 207 16.74 -6.57 6.60
C SER A 207 16.21 -7.14 5.29
N HIS A 208 14.92 -6.97 5.05
CA HIS A 208 14.29 -7.34 3.78
C HIS A 208 13.39 -6.21 3.27
N GLU A 209 13.59 -5.84 2.02
CA GLU A 209 12.69 -4.97 1.26
C GLU A 209 11.72 -5.81 0.46
N PHE A 210 10.49 -5.33 0.28
CA PHE A 210 9.46 -5.98 -0.52
C PHE A 210 9.21 -5.16 -1.78
N HIS A 211 9.46 -5.77 -2.94
CA HIS A 211 9.43 -5.09 -4.24
C HIS A 211 8.31 -5.63 -5.12
N ILE A 212 7.41 -4.75 -5.58
CA ILE A 212 6.48 -5.07 -6.66
C ILE A 212 7.22 -4.90 -7.99
N ILE A 213 7.17 -5.91 -8.86
CA ILE A 213 7.79 -5.82 -10.18
C ILE A 213 7.04 -4.80 -11.04
N ALA A 214 7.76 -3.80 -11.54
CA ALA A 214 7.25 -2.80 -12.47
C ALA A 214 8.41 -2.22 -13.30
N GLU A 215 8.18 -1.97 -14.59
CA GLU A 215 9.23 -1.44 -15.50
C GLU A 215 9.79 -0.09 -15.05
N THR A 216 8.96 0.73 -14.38
CA THR A 216 9.30 2.05 -13.84
C THR A 216 9.93 2.01 -12.45
N GLY A 217 10.19 0.82 -11.90
CA GLY A 217 10.80 0.64 -10.59
C GLY A 217 12.16 1.32 -10.46
N GLU A 218 12.40 1.98 -9.31
CA GLU A 218 13.68 2.66 -9.04
C GLU A 218 14.81 1.65 -8.76
N SER A 219 14.49 0.45 -8.26
CA SER A 219 15.48 -0.56 -7.85
C SER A 219 15.58 -1.69 -8.85
N THR A 220 16.81 -2.15 -9.14
CA THR A 220 17.04 -3.42 -9.84
C THR A 220 17.13 -4.54 -8.81
N ILE A 221 16.38 -5.62 -9.00
CA ILE A 221 16.39 -6.80 -8.14
C ILE A 221 16.77 -8.04 -8.93
N TYR A 222 17.48 -8.96 -8.27
CA TYR A 222 17.89 -10.26 -8.80
C TYR A 222 17.28 -11.35 -7.91
N TYR A 223 16.57 -12.31 -8.50
CA TYR A 223 15.84 -13.31 -7.74
C TYR A 223 15.69 -14.65 -8.49
N ASP A 224 15.51 -15.73 -7.74
CA ASP A 224 15.22 -17.08 -8.25
C ASP A 224 13.90 -17.08 -9.04
N LYS A 225 13.88 -17.66 -10.24
CA LYS A 225 12.67 -17.78 -11.07
C LYS A 225 11.49 -18.44 -10.34
N LYS A 226 11.74 -19.24 -9.29
CA LYS A 226 10.70 -19.81 -8.41
C LYS A 226 9.80 -18.75 -7.78
N PHE A 227 10.27 -17.52 -7.54
CA PHE A 227 9.40 -16.46 -7.02
C PHE A 227 8.18 -16.19 -7.91
N LYS A 228 8.23 -16.54 -9.21
CA LYS A 228 7.07 -16.42 -10.11
C LYS A 228 5.92 -17.36 -9.76
N THR A 229 6.17 -18.47 -9.06
CA THR A 229 5.12 -19.44 -8.67
C THR A 229 4.33 -18.98 -7.44
N LEU A 230 4.85 -18.02 -6.67
CA LEU A 230 4.21 -17.53 -5.44
C LEU A 230 2.89 -16.81 -5.71
N LYS A 231 2.69 -16.29 -6.92
CA LYS A 231 1.44 -15.65 -7.31
C LYS A 231 0.23 -16.59 -7.17
N ASP A 232 0.44 -17.88 -7.37
CA ASP A 232 -0.64 -18.87 -7.48
C ASP A 232 -0.72 -19.81 -6.25
N ASN A 233 0.18 -19.68 -5.27
CA ASN A 233 0.26 -20.58 -4.11
C ASN A 233 -0.24 -19.93 -2.81
N PRO A 234 -1.33 -20.43 -2.18
CA PRO A 234 -1.89 -19.84 -0.97
C PRO A 234 -1.17 -20.20 0.34
N ASP A 235 -0.36 -21.27 0.37
CA ASP A 235 0.10 -21.93 1.61
C ASP A 235 1.62 -21.88 1.83
N ILE A 236 2.28 -20.86 1.29
CA ILE A 236 3.75 -20.84 1.24
C ILE A 236 4.39 -20.72 2.63
N ASP A 237 5.41 -21.55 2.87
CA ASP A 237 6.26 -21.51 4.06
C ASP A 237 7.28 -20.36 3.97
N VAL A 238 7.40 -19.59 5.05
CA VAL A 238 8.36 -18.47 5.15
C VAL A 238 9.79 -18.96 5.01
N GLU A 239 10.10 -20.12 5.60
CA GLU A 239 11.45 -20.69 5.53
C GLU A 239 11.76 -21.19 4.11
N GLU A 240 10.76 -21.65 3.36
CA GLU A 240 10.91 -21.96 1.94
C GLU A 240 11.21 -20.69 1.12
N ILE A 241 10.43 -19.61 1.29
CA ILE A 241 10.66 -18.35 0.55
C ILE A 241 12.06 -17.78 0.85
N LYS A 242 12.46 -17.77 2.13
CA LYS A 242 13.77 -17.27 2.54
C LYS A 242 14.93 -18.14 2.04
N SER A 243 14.68 -19.40 1.72
CA SER A 243 15.70 -20.27 1.11
C SER A 243 16.00 -19.90 -0.34
N TRP A 244 15.08 -19.19 -1.00
CA TRP A 244 15.25 -18.77 -2.39
C TRP A 244 16.06 -17.49 -2.48
N TYR A 245 16.95 -17.43 -3.46
CA TYR A 245 17.82 -16.28 -3.64
C TYR A 245 17.02 -15.06 -4.10
N ALA A 246 17.13 -13.95 -3.38
CA ALA A 246 16.58 -12.65 -3.78
C ALA A 246 17.39 -11.52 -3.15
N ALA A 247 17.95 -10.64 -3.97
CA ALA A 247 18.82 -9.54 -3.53
C ALA A 247 18.58 -8.27 -4.37
N ALA A 248 18.70 -7.11 -3.71
CA ALA A 248 18.86 -5.84 -4.40
C ALA A 248 20.21 -5.79 -5.13
N GLU A 249 20.33 -4.96 -6.17
CA GLU A 249 21.54 -4.78 -6.98
C GLU A 249 22.81 -4.60 -6.14
N GLU A 250 22.72 -3.83 -5.05
CA GLU A 250 23.85 -3.53 -4.16
C GLU A 250 24.38 -4.76 -3.39
N LYS A 251 23.55 -5.79 -3.21
CA LYS A 251 23.90 -7.05 -2.51
C LYS A 251 24.07 -8.23 -3.47
N HIS A 252 23.90 -8.01 -4.78
CA HIS A 252 24.02 -9.06 -5.78
C HIS A 252 25.49 -9.29 -6.16
N GLU A 253 26.09 -10.35 -5.62
CA GLU A 253 27.47 -10.76 -5.92
C GLU A 253 27.50 -12.01 -6.81
N VAL A 254 27.74 -11.83 -8.12
CA VAL A 254 27.77 -12.91 -9.13
C VAL A 254 28.75 -14.04 -8.76
N ASN A 255 29.86 -13.72 -8.10
CA ASN A 255 30.88 -14.71 -7.71
C ASN A 255 30.53 -15.51 -6.44
N LYS A 256 29.42 -15.19 -5.76
CA LYS A 256 29.00 -15.85 -4.50
C LYS A 256 27.54 -16.31 -4.56
N LEU A 257 27.05 -16.66 -5.74
CA LEU A 257 25.67 -17.11 -5.90
C LEU A 257 25.48 -18.50 -5.26
N PRO A 258 24.41 -18.68 -4.46
CA PRO A 258 24.09 -19.98 -3.87
C PRO A 258 23.43 -20.95 -4.87
N ILE A 259 23.02 -20.45 -6.04
CA ILE A 259 22.34 -21.19 -7.11
C ILE A 259 22.95 -20.85 -8.48
N SER A 260 22.61 -21.63 -9.52
CA SER A 260 23.07 -21.36 -10.88
C SER A 260 22.55 -20.02 -11.40
N GLU A 261 23.40 -19.25 -12.08
CA GLU A 261 23.02 -17.97 -12.70
C GLU A 261 21.85 -18.13 -13.68
N GLN A 262 21.70 -19.30 -14.30
CA GLN A 262 20.58 -19.60 -15.21
C GLN A 262 19.22 -19.66 -14.50
N GLU A 263 19.19 -19.86 -13.18
CA GLU A 263 17.97 -19.89 -12.37
C GLU A 263 17.57 -18.50 -11.86
N ILE A 264 18.48 -17.52 -11.98
CA ILE A 264 18.26 -16.15 -11.56
C ILE A 264 17.64 -15.36 -12.72
N THR A 265 16.79 -14.40 -12.37
CA THR A 265 16.27 -13.39 -13.29
C THR A 265 16.37 -12.02 -12.64
N SER A 266 16.36 -10.96 -13.46
CA SER A 266 16.38 -9.58 -12.97
C SER A 266 15.12 -8.84 -13.40
N SER A 267 14.69 -7.88 -12.59
CA SER A 267 13.57 -6.99 -12.91
C SER A 267 13.74 -5.65 -12.23
N LYS A 268 13.02 -4.63 -12.72
CA LYS A 268 12.82 -3.39 -12.00
C LYS A 268 11.71 -3.58 -10.96
N GLY A 269 11.91 -3.00 -9.78
CA GLY A 269 11.04 -3.15 -8.61
C GLY A 269 10.74 -1.81 -7.95
N ILE A 270 9.52 -1.70 -7.40
CA ILE A 270 9.11 -0.60 -6.54
C ILE A 270 9.08 -1.13 -5.11
N GLU A 271 9.93 -0.59 -4.24
CA GLU A 271 9.96 -0.89 -2.82
C GLU A 271 8.66 -0.38 -2.15
N VAL A 272 7.84 -1.29 -1.67
CA VAL A 272 6.53 -0.99 -1.05
C VAL A 272 6.47 -1.30 0.44
N GLY A 273 7.47 -2.01 0.95
CA GLY A 273 7.61 -2.27 2.38
C GLY A 273 9.02 -2.71 2.74
N HIS A 274 9.36 -2.55 4.01
CA HIS A 274 10.67 -2.86 4.55
C HIS A 274 10.52 -3.35 5.99
N ILE A 275 11.25 -4.41 6.34
CA ILE A 275 11.33 -4.96 7.69
C ILE A 275 12.78 -5.00 8.17
N PHE A 276 13.02 -4.54 9.39
CA PHE A 276 14.34 -4.40 10.00
C PHE A 276 14.37 -5.04 11.38
N TYR A 277 15.40 -5.84 11.65
CA TYR A 277 15.81 -6.13 13.02
C TYR A 277 16.81 -5.06 13.46
N ILE A 278 16.46 -4.26 14.45
CA ILE A 278 17.24 -3.11 14.90
C ILE A 278 18.19 -3.52 16.04
N GLY A 279 17.81 -4.55 16.80
CA GLY A 279 18.47 -4.95 18.03
C GLY A 279 18.20 -3.97 19.17
N SER A 280 19.16 -3.82 20.09
CA SER A 280 19.01 -3.03 21.30
C SER A 280 19.35 -1.53 21.14
N LYS A 281 19.45 -1.01 19.92
CA LYS A 281 19.94 0.36 19.64
C LYS A 281 19.14 1.44 20.39
N TYR A 282 17.82 1.44 20.24
CA TYR A 282 16.96 2.43 20.88
C TYR A 282 16.78 2.15 22.37
N SER A 283 16.68 0.88 22.77
CA SER A 283 16.50 0.52 24.17
C SER A 283 17.71 0.86 25.04
N VAL A 284 18.94 0.74 24.50
CA VAL A 284 20.16 1.20 25.16
C VAL A 284 20.17 2.73 25.26
N ASN A 285 19.98 3.45 24.15
CA ASN A 285 20.08 4.91 24.14
C ASN A 285 18.99 5.59 24.98
N MET A 286 17.78 5.02 25.02
CA MET A 286 16.62 5.57 25.73
C MET A 286 16.34 4.87 27.06
N ASN A 287 17.25 4.02 27.55
CA ASN A 287 17.11 3.29 28.81
C ASN A 287 15.78 2.51 28.94
N ALA A 288 15.35 1.85 27.86
CA ALA A 288 14.17 0.99 27.84
C ALA A 288 14.54 -0.43 28.32
N LEU A 289 14.56 -0.60 29.64
CA LEU A 289 14.95 -1.85 30.30
C LEU A 289 13.74 -2.58 30.88
N ILE A 290 13.82 -3.91 30.92
CA ILE A 290 12.86 -4.78 31.61
C ILE A 290 13.58 -5.72 32.57
N ASN A 291 12.85 -6.27 33.54
CA ASN A 291 13.33 -7.38 34.35
C ASN A 291 13.21 -8.69 33.57
N ASP A 292 14.33 -9.38 33.39
CA ASP A 292 14.37 -10.74 32.84
C ASP A 292 13.91 -11.80 33.86
N GLU A 293 13.97 -13.07 33.46
CA GLU A 293 13.58 -14.21 34.32
C GLU A 293 14.44 -14.37 35.58
N HIS A 294 15.62 -13.75 35.62
CA HIS A 294 16.54 -13.75 36.76
C HIS A 294 16.45 -12.45 37.58
N GLY A 295 15.55 -11.53 37.22
CA GLY A 295 15.40 -10.23 37.88
C GLY A 295 16.48 -9.21 37.54
N LYS A 296 17.26 -9.45 36.47
CA LYS A 296 18.25 -8.48 35.96
C LYS A 296 17.58 -7.52 34.99
N LEU A 297 17.96 -6.24 35.07
CA LEU A 297 17.55 -5.22 34.11
C LEU A 297 18.31 -5.42 32.79
N THR A 298 17.57 -5.69 31.72
CA THR A 298 18.09 -6.02 30.41
C THR A 298 17.41 -5.13 29.35
N PRO A 299 18.17 -4.55 28.40
CA PRO A 299 17.59 -3.81 27.28
C PRO A 299 16.79 -4.76 26.39
N ILE A 300 15.66 -4.30 25.88
CA ILE A 300 14.84 -5.10 24.96
C ILE A 300 15.45 -5.12 23.55
N GLU A 301 15.11 -6.15 22.78
CA GLU A 301 15.40 -6.23 21.37
C GLU A 301 14.24 -5.67 20.55
N MET A 302 14.55 -4.88 19.52
CA MET A 302 13.56 -4.21 18.69
C MET A 302 13.66 -4.58 17.22
N SER A 303 12.50 -4.56 16.57
CA SER A 303 12.38 -4.57 15.12
C SER A 303 11.41 -3.48 14.67
N SER A 304 11.56 -2.99 13.44
CA SER A 304 10.57 -2.10 12.81
C SER A 304 10.13 -2.62 11.45
N TYR A 305 8.88 -2.33 11.10
CA TYR A 305 8.23 -2.87 9.91
C TYR A 305 7.38 -1.78 9.24
N GLY A 306 7.84 -1.23 8.11
CA GLY A 306 7.15 -0.20 7.31
C GLY A 306 6.43 -0.74 6.05
N ILE A 307 5.23 -0.25 5.75
CA ILE A 307 4.54 -0.39 4.45
C ILE A 307 4.10 1.01 4.01
N GLY A 308 4.49 1.43 2.81
CA GLY A 308 4.07 2.71 2.23
C GLY A 308 2.66 2.62 1.66
N ILE A 309 1.62 2.89 2.47
CA ILE A 309 0.21 2.78 2.07
C ILE A 309 -0.13 3.69 0.89
N SER A 310 0.31 4.96 0.92
CA SER A 310 0.10 5.88 -0.21
C SER A 310 0.90 5.48 -1.45
N ARG A 311 2.13 4.98 -1.26
CA ARG A 311 2.99 4.50 -2.35
C ARG A 311 2.39 3.28 -3.04
N LEU A 312 1.75 2.38 -2.28
CA LEU A 312 1.08 1.19 -2.81
C LEU A 312 0.01 1.52 -3.85
N VAL A 313 -0.72 2.63 -3.72
CA VAL A 313 -1.72 3.02 -4.73
C VAL A 313 -1.06 3.17 -6.10
N ALA A 314 0.06 3.88 -6.18
CA ALA A 314 0.78 4.06 -7.43
C ALA A 314 1.47 2.77 -7.89
N ALA A 315 2.07 2.00 -6.98
CA ALA A 315 2.74 0.74 -7.31
C ALA A 315 1.77 -0.30 -7.89
N ILE A 316 0.53 -0.37 -7.37
CA ILE A 316 -0.52 -1.23 -7.92
C ILE A 316 -0.90 -0.78 -9.34
N ILE A 317 -0.99 0.53 -9.59
CA ILE A 317 -1.28 1.05 -10.94
C ILE A 317 -0.14 0.73 -11.91
N GLU A 318 1.12 0.94 -11.53
CA GLU A 318 2.27 0.61 -12.39
C GLU A 318 2.30 -0.87 -12.78
N ALA A 319 1.87 -1.76 -11.87
CA ALA A 319 1.79 -3.19 -12.16
C ALA A 319 0.50 -3.59 -12.90
N ASN A 320 -0.54 -2.75 -12.92
CA ASN A 320 -1.87 -3.09 -13.43
C ASN A 320 -2.51 -1.90 -14.18
N CYS A 321 -2.02 -1.61 -15.37
CA CYS A 321 -2.61 -0.65 -16.29
C CYS A 321 -2.44 -1.08 -17.76
N ASP A 322 -3.21 -0.48 -18.64
CA ASP A 322 -3.07 -0.58 -20.10
C ASP A 322 -3.17 0.80 -20.76
N GLU A 323 -3.25 0.84 -22.10
CA GLU A 323 -3.36 2.09 -22.85
C GLU A 323 -4.64 2.89 -22.57
N LYS A 324 -5.69 2.24 -22.02
CA LYS A 324 -6.99 2.87 -21.74
C LYS A 324 -7.07 3.40 -20.32
N GLY A 325 -6.31 2.82 -19.39
CA GLY A 325 -6.14 3.34 -18.04
C GLY A 325 -5.87 2.27 -17.00
N ILE A 326 -6.44 2.47 -15.81
CA ILE A 326 -6.15 1.64 -14.64
C ILE A 326 -6.89 0.29 -14.74
N ILE A 327 -6.28 -0.78 -14.22
CA ILE A 327 -6.93 -2.08 -14.02
C ILE A 327 -6.78 -2.45 -12.54
N TRP A 328 -7.79 -2.15 -11.73
CA TRP A 328 -7.69 -2.45 -10.29
C TRP A 328 -7.84 -3.95 -10.00
N PRO A 329 -7.01 -4.53 -9.12
CA PRO A 329 -7.38 -5.75 -8.43
C PRO A 329 -8.69 -5.55 -7.67
N SER A 330 -9.58 -6.55 -7.71
CA SER A 330 -10.93 -6.43 -7.15
C SER A 330 -10.92 -6.09 -5.66
N SER A 331 -9.89 -6.47 -4.89
CA SER A 331 -9.81 -6.16 -3.46
C SER A 331 -9.63 -4.67 -3.16
N VAL A 332 -8.90 -3.94 -4.00
CA VAL A 332 -8.57 -2.51 -3.78
C VAL A 332 -9.41 -1.55 -4.61
N ALA A 333 -10.10 -2.04 -5.65
CA ALA A 333 -10.92 -1.23 -6.55
C ALA A 333 -11.89 -0.30 -5.78
N PRO A 334 -11.99 0.99 -6.14
CA PRO A 334 -12.87 1.95 -5.45
C PRO A 334 -14.35 1.67 -5.71
N PHE A 335 -14.68 1.09 -6.86
CA PHE A 335 -16.00 0.54 -7.13
C PHE A 335 -15.78 -0.77 -7.87
N LYS A 336 -16.50 -1.82 -7.45
CA LYS A 336 -16.39 -3.15 -8.07
C LYS A 336 -17.04 -3.15 -9.45
N VAL A 337 -18.11 -2.38 -9.59
CA VAL A 337 -18.89 -2.28 -10.83
C VAL A 337 -19.05 -0.82 -11.26
N SER A 338 -18.77 -0.56 -12.53
CA SER A 338 -19.18 0.64 -13.25
C SER A 338 -20.46 0.35 -14.02
N LEU A 339 -21.58 0.95 -13.62
CA LEU A 339 -22.87 0.80 -14.29
C LEU A 339 -23.07 1.98 -15.25
N ILE A 340 -23.11 1.71 -16.54
CA ILE A 340 -23.07 2.72 -17.61
C ILE A 340 -24.39 2.73 -18.37
N ASN A 341 -25.23 3.73 -18.12
CA ASN A 341 -26.44 3.95 -18.91
C ASN A 341 -26.12 4.81 -20.14
N LEU A 342 -26.25 4.23 -21.34
CA LEU A 342 -25.91 4.92 -22.60
C LEU A 342 -26.99 5.89 -23.08
N ASN A 343 -28.22 5.80 -22.56
CA ASN A 343 -29.31 6.72 -22.89
C ASN A 343 -30.23 6.94 -21.68
N ILE A 344 -29.97 8.02 -20.94
CA ILE A 344 -30.72 8.34 -19.71
C ILE A 344 -32.14 8.87 -19.97
N HIS A 345 -32.49 9.15 -21.23
CA HIS A 345 -33.83 9.58 -21.62
C HIS A 345 -34.70 8.43 -22.14
N ASP A 346 -34.12 7.24 -22.30
CA ASP A 346 -34.88 6.04 -22.66
C ASP A 346 -35.39 5.34 -21.41
N ASN A 347 -36.72 5.25 -21.28
CA ASN A 347 -37.38 4.69 -20.10
C ASN A 347 -36.92 3.26 -19.80
N LYS A 348 -36.64 2.45 -20.83
CA LYS A 348 -36.25 1.05 -20.63
C LYS A 348 -34.81 0.95 -20.15
N CYS A 349 -33.89 1.76 -20.68
CA CYS A 349 -32.53 1.87 -20.17
C CYS A 349 -32.50 2.33 -18.71
N VAL A 350 -33.33 3.33 -18.35
CA VAL A 350 -33.42 3.82 -16.97
C VAL A 350 -33.94 2.73 -16.03
N GLU A 351 -35.02 2.04 -16.41
CA GLU A 351 -35.59 0.94 -15.63
C GLU A 351 -34.54 -0.15 -15.35
N LEU A 352 -33.84 -0.64 -16.39
CA LEU A 352 -32.82 -1.68 -16.22
C LEU A 352 -31.61 -1.19 -15.39
N ALA A 353 -31.23 0.07 -15.53
CA ALA A 353 -30.15 0.65 -14.73
C ALA A 353 -30.53 0.71 -13.24
N GLU A 354 -31.73 1.16 -12.91
CA GLU A 354 -32.23 1.18 -11.54
C GLU A 354 -32.35 -0.23 -10.94
N MET A 355 -32.85 -1.20 -11.73
CA MET A 355 -32.91 -2.60 -11.33
C MET A 355 -31.52 -3.18 -11.02
N ALA A 356 -30.57 -3.04 -11.95
CA ALA A 356 -29.20 -3.52 -11.77
C ALA A 356 -28.50 -2.83 -10.59
N TYR A 357 -28.65 -1.51 -10.48
CA TYR A 357 -28.09 -0.75 -9.36
C TYR A 357 -28.63 -1.23 -8.01
N LYS A 358 -29.94 -1.47 -7.93
CA LYS A 358 -30.60 -1.98 -6.72
C LYS A 358 -30.15 -3.40 -6.39
N GLU A 359 -30.16 -4.31 -7.36
CA GLU A 359 -29.74 -5.71 -7.18
C GLU A 359 -28.34 -5.81 -6.56
N LEU A 360 -27.38 -5.06 -7.12
CA LEU A 360 -25.99 -5.04 -6.63
C LEU A 360 -25.87 -4.32 -5.28
N SER A 361 -26.57 -3.20 -5.10
CA SER A 361 -26.53 -2.44 -3.85
C SER A 361 -27.13 -3.21 -2.66
N ASP A 362 -28.21 -3.97 -2.87
CA ASP A 362 -28.84 -4.83 -1.87
C ASP A 362 -27.88 -5.94 -1.36
N LYS A 363 -26.77 -6.18 -2.07
CA LYS A 363 -25.70 -7.12 -1.71
C LYS A 363 -24.42 -6.45 -1.22
N ASN A 364 -24.46 -5.13 -0.98
CA ASN A 364 -23.30 -4.31 -0.58
C ASN A 364 -22.17 -4.30 -1.62
N ILE A 365 -22.47 -4.54 -2.90
CA ILE A 365 -21.50 -4.37 -3.98
C ILE A 365 -21.37 -2.86 -4.27
N GLU A 366 -20.14 -2.37 -4.30
CA GLU A 366 -19.86 -0.96 -4.55
C GLU A 366 -20.03 -0.63 -6.04
N VAL A 367 -21.14 0.03 -6.39
CA VAL A 367 -21.46 0.43 -7.77
C VAL A 367 -21.30 1.93 -7.97
N LEU A 368 -20.59 2.32 -9.03
CA LEU A 368 -20.63 3.67 -9.58
C LEU A 368 -21.56 3.68 -10.79
N TYR A 369 -22.74 4.31 -10.63
CA TYR A 369 -23.73 4.44 -11.68
C TYR A 369 -23.54 5.77 -12.42
N ASP A 370 -23.13 5.70 -13.69
CA ASP A 370 -23.09 6.85 -14.60
C ASP A 370 -24.47 7.16 -15.19
N ASP A 371 -25.16 8.03 -14.45
CA ASP A 371 -26.44 8.66 -14.76
C ASP A 371 -26.29 10.01 -15.49
N THR A 372 -25.10 10.33 -16.01
CA THR A 372 -24.83 11.64 -16.63
C THR A 372 -25.34 11.73 -18.07
N GLU A 373 -25.49 12.95 -18.59
CA GLU A 373 -25.82 13.23 -20.00
C GLU A 373 -24.62 13.11 -20.96
N ALA A 374 -23.48 12.58 -20.50
CA ALA A 374 -22.30 12.42 -21.33
C ALA A 374 -22.56 11.44 -22.50
N ARG A 375 -21.93 11.71 -23.65
CA ARG A 375 -22.01 10.83 -24.82
C ARG A 375 -21.41 9.45 -24.53
N PRO A 376 -21.91 8.36 -25.15
CA PRO A 376 -21.41 6.99 -24.94
C PRO A 376 -19.88 6.86 -24.95
N GLY A 377 -19.21 7.43 -25.95
CA GLY A 377 -17.74 7.39 -26.05
C GLY A 377 -17.03 8.04 -24.86
N SER A 378 -17.57 9.13 -24.31
CA SER A 378 -17.02 9.79 -23.12
C SER A 378 -17.24 8.97 -21.86
N LYS A 379 -18.38 8.27 -21.75
CA LYS A 379 -18.65 7.34 -20.65
C LYS A 379 -17.67 6.18 -20.67
N PHE A 380 -17.52 5.51 -21.83
CA PHE A 380 -16.55 4.41 -21.98
C PHE A 380 -15.12 4.85 -21.64
N ALA A 381 -14.66 5.98 -22.17
CA ALA A 381 -13.32 6.49 -21.87
C ALA A 381 -13.12 6.78 -20.38
N THR A 382 -14.13 7.33 -19.70
CA THR A 382 -14.07 7.59 -18.25
C THR A 382 -13.99 6.30 -17.45
N HIS A 383 -14.84 5.32 -17.78
CA HIS A 383 -14.92 4.06 -17.03
C HIS A 383 -13.74 3.12 -17.30
N ASP A 384 -13.17 3.14 -18.50
CA ASP A 384 -11.91 2.46 -18.80
C ASP A 384 -10.72 3.10 -18.06
N LEU A 385 -10.73 4.44 -17.94
CA LEU A 385 -9.68 5.20 -17.24
C LEU A 385 -9.65 4.91 -15.74
N ILE A 386 -10.81 4.96 -15.05
CA ILE A 386 -10.89 4.77 -13.59
C ILE A 386 -10.78 3.31 -13.15
N GLY A 387 -11.01 2.36 -14.07
CA GLY A 387 -10.55 0.98 -13.90
C GLY A 387 -11.36 0.08 -12.99
N SER A 388 -12.68 0.28 -12.85
CA SER A 388 -13.51 -0.72 -12.15
C SER A 388 -13.36 -2.10 -12.79
N PRO A 389 -13.22 -3.19 -12.00
CA PRO A 389 -13.04 -4.55 -12.53
C PRO A 389 -14.12 -4.96 -13.54
N HIS A 390 -15.36 -4.57 -13.28
CA HIS A 390 -16.49 -4.89 -14.14
C HIS A 390 -17.23 -3.64 -14.62
N GLN A 391 -17.67 -3.66 -15.87
CA GLN A 391 -18.55 -2.64 -16.45
C GLN A 391 -19.85 -3.29 -16.90
N ILE A 392 -20.98 -2.81 -16.41
CA ILE A 392 -22.32 -3.19 -16.90
C ILE A 392 -22.79 -2.08 -17.82
N ILE A 393 -23.04 -2.40 -19.08
CA ILE A 393 -23.36 -1.45 -20.14
C ILE A 393 -24.82 -1.65 -20.55
N ILE A 394 -25.59 -0.56 -20.49
CA ILE A 394 -27.03 -0.57 -20.79
C ILE A 394 -27.26 0.30 -22.02
N GLY A 395 -27.45 -0.37 -23.16
CA GLY A 395 -27.74 0.25 -24.44
C GLY A 395 -29.17 -0.04 -24.92
N PRO A 396 -29.83 0.92 -25.62
CA PRO A 396 -31.24 0.80 -25.98
C PRO A 396 -31.57 -0.43 -26.84
N LYS A 397 -30.63 -0.87 -27.69
CA LYS A 397 -30.81 -2.06 -28.55
C LYS A 397 -30.97 -3.36 -27.75
N LYS A 398 -30.20 -3.52 -26.67
CA LYS A 398 -30.22 -4.73 -25.83
C LYS A 398 -31.25 -4.61 -24.71
N ALA A 399 -31.43 -3.39 -24.19
CA ALA A 399 -32.41 -3.07 -23.15
C ALA A 399 -33.85 -3.43 -23.55
N ALA A 400 -34.19 -3.30 -24.83
CA ALA A 400 -35.50 -3.73 -25.37
C ALA A 400 -35.83 -5.22 -25.09
N ASN A 401 -34.80 -6.05 -24.91
CA ASN A 401 -34.93 -7.49 -24.60
C ASN A 401 -34.56 -7.82 -23.15
N ASN A 402 -34.47 -6.84 -22.25
CA ASN A 402 -33.99 -7.00 -20.86
C ASN A 402 -32.55 -7.54 -20.72
N ILE A 403 -31.73 -7.34 -21.76
CA ILE A 403 -30.33 -7.76 -21.80
C ILE A 403 -29.42 -6.56 -21.53
N VAL A 404 -28.36 -6.79 -20.76
CA VAL A 404 -27.24 -5.87 -20.54
C VAL A 404 -25.93 -6.54 -20.91
N GLU A 405 -24.91 -5.75 -21.21
CA GLU A 405 -23.58 -6.25 -21.54
C GLU A 405 -22.67 -6.14 -20.32
N LEU A 406 -22.06 -7.25 -19.89
CA LEU A 406 -21.03 -7.25 -18.85
C LEU A 406 -19.66 -7.36 -19.51
N LYS A 407 -18.82 -6.39 -19.22
CA LYS A 407 -17.43 -6.35 -19.66
C LYS A 407 -16.50 -6.54 -18.47
N ASP A 408 -15.57 -7.48 -18.60
CA ASP A 408 -14.41 -7.59 -17.71
C ASP A 408 -13.34 -6.59 -18.15
N ARG A 409 -12.93 -5.69 -17.24
CA ARG A 409 -12.00 -4.59 -17.56
C ARG A 409 -10.62 -5.09 -17.96
N LYS A 410 -10.18 -6.22 -17.42
CA LYS A 410 -8.83 -6.75 -17.63
C LYS A 410 -8.68 -7.47 -18.97
N SER A 411 -9.61 -8.37 -19.29
CA SER A 411 -9.60 -9.17 -20.52
C SER A 411 -10.29 -8.46 -21.70
N GLY A 412 -11.20 -7.54 -21.41
CA GLY A 412 -12.04 -6.90 -22.42
C GLY A 412 -13.14 -7.80 -22.97
N VAL A 413 -13.31 -9.02 -22.45
CA VAL A 413 -14.39 -9.94 -22.82
C VAL A 413 -15.73 -9.31 -22.44
N ILE A 414 -16.70 -9.42 -23.36
CA ILE A 414 -18.06 -8.90 -23.19
C ILE A 414 -19.03 -10.06 -23.35
N GLU A 415 -19.95 -10.18 -22.39
CA GLU A 415 -21.01 -11.18 -22.40
C GLU A 415 -22.38 -10.51 -22.22
N ASP A 416 -23.37 -11.01 -22.96
CA ASP A 416 -24.77 -10.61 -22.79
C ASP A 416 -25.36 -11.33 -21.57
N ILE A 417 -26.02 -10.58 -20.69
CA ILE A 417 -26.70 -11.14 -19.52
C ILE A 417 -28.09 -10.55 -19.33
N GLU A 418 -28.99 -11.35 -18.78
CA GLU A 418 -30.29 -10.87 -18.32
C GLU A 418 -30.17 -10.19 -16.95
N VAL A 419 -30.88 -9.07 -16.79
CA VAL A 419 -30.99 -8.39 -15.50
C VAL A 419 -31.72 -9.29 -14.50
N GLY A 420 -31.14 -9.50 -13.31
CA GLY A 420 -31.57 -10.52 -12.34
C GLY A 420 -30.65 -11.75 -12.24
N SER A 421 -29.71 -11.92 -13.18
CA SER A 421 -28.64 -12.95 -13.12
C SER A 421 -27.25 -12.33 -12.92
N LEU A 422 -27.17 -11.03 -12.62
CA LEU A 422 -25.89 -10.31 -12.47
C LEU A 422 -25.08 -10.88 -11.31
N MET A 423 -25.76 -11.38 -10.28
CA MET A 423 -25.15 -11.95 -9.08
C MET A 423 -24.46 -13.31 -9.26
N SER A 424 -24.78 -14.08 -10.29
CA SER A 424 -24.09 -15.38 -10.50
C SER A 424 -22.70 -15.22 -11.11
N ILE A 425 -22.34 -14.00 -11.54
CA ILE A 425 -21.18 -13.72 -12.39
C ILE A 425 -20.17 -12.78 -11.70
N LEU A 426 -20.60 -12.02 -10.70
CA LEU A 426 -19.82 -11.05 -9.92
C LEU A 426 -19.64 -11.52 -8.49
#